data_AF-A0A7C6D7G7-F1
#
_entry.id   AF-A0A7C6D7G7-F1
#
_cell.length_a   1.000
_cell.length_b   1.000
_cell.length_c   1.000
_cell.angle_alpha   90.00
_cell.angle_beta   90.00
_cell.angle_gamma   90.00
#
_symmetry.space_group_name_H-M   'P 1'
#
loop_
_entity.id
_entity.type
_entity.pdbx_description
1 polymer ?
#
loop_
_entity_poly.entity_id
_entity_poly.type
_entity_poly.pdbx_seq_one_letter_code
_entity_poly.pdbx_strand_id
1 'polypeptide(L)'
;MIRNKALLEKFAELHPYFWNAFFNTVYEPFRKDTPVSPCKEAISLSEKSSTSKSTIHDYLRFRRPLPEDACIKYCEFLKIDIFADSFNALNIGNTALAYLQMIDDNSSKLSSSSNYRAKNIERLINNSSDDSVEKQIEQEWNFLEQEITDKFSVLSQQDISYLYQIADVLSYTTAYDIDFISFYTELNTYGRSLFREALSINIDKSNNVSEDESIQILKKLSQVSMRSTDSSITPQMLTDRLGCISRYAPEYAEELCLFQRMDADAWNTLIEFHNKIASLDDENIPNYPINEKESLIILLNWLWNLPSLRLA
;
A
#
# COMPACT_ATOMS: atom_id res chain seq x y z
N MET A 1 -12.92 -2.38 -7.84
CA MET A 1 -12.80 -3.44 -6.79
C MET A 1 -11.45 -3.37 -6.05
N ILE A 2 -10.29 -3.52 -6.71
CA ILE A 2 -8.98 -3.55 -6.02
C ILE A 2 -8.61 -2.18 -5.40
N ARG A 3 -8.78 -1.09 -6.17
CA ARG A 3 -8.60 0.31 -5.72
C ARG A 3 -9.42 0.65 -4.46
N ASN A 4 -10.60 0.06 -4.33
CA ASN A 4 -11.54 0.36 -3.24
C ASN A 4 -11.18 -0.40 -1.97
N LYS A 5 -10.61 -1.61 -2.10
CA LYS A 5 -10.09 -2.37 -0.97
C LYS A 5 -8.88 -1.67 -0.35
N ALA A 6 -7.89 -1.31 -1.17
CA ALA A 6 -6.70 -0.59 -0.72
C ALA A 6 -7.06 0.75 -0.03
N LEU A 7 -8.01 1.50 -0.59
CA LEU A 7 -8.49 2.75 0.01
C LEU A 7 -9.11 2.52 1.41
N LEU A 8 -9.98 1.52 1.54
CA LEU A 8 -10.63 1.21 2.83
C LEU A 8 -9.63 0.64 3.86
N GLU A 9 -8.60 -0.09 3.42
CA GLU A 9 -7.49 -0.53 4.27
C GLU A 9 -6.69 0.67 4.82
N LYS A 10 -6.42 1.69 3.99
CA LYS A 10 -5.79 2.94 4.45
C LYS A 10 -6.63 3.71 5.46
N PHE A 11 -7.94 3.75 5.31
CA PHE A 11 -8.80 4.30 6.34
C PHE A 11 -8.80 3.48 7.64
N ALA A 12 -8.68 2.15 7.54
CA ALA A 12 -8.61 1.26 8.69
C ALA A 12 -7.32 1.42 9.51
N GLU A 13 -6.20 1.77 8.86
CA GLU A 13 -4.93 2.10 9.53
C GLU A 13 -5.06 3.33 10.44
N LEU A 14 -5.97 4.26 10.14
CA LEU A 14 -6.13 5.51 10.88
C LEU A 14 -6.85 5.32 12.23
N HIS A 15 -7.67 4.28 12.38
CA HIS A 15 -8.40 4.07 13.64
C HIS A 15 -8.81 2.59 13.88
N PRO A 16 -8.56 2.01 15.07
CA PRO A 16 -8.83 0.60 15.35
C PRO A 16 -10.32 0.21 15.31
N TYR A 17 -11.22 1.19 15.40
CA TYR A 17 -12.67 0.98 15.27
C TYR A 17 -13.24 1.45 13.92
N PHE A 18 -12.40 1.70 12.92
CA PHE A 18 -12.83 2.12 11.59
C PHE A 18 -13.94 1.23 11.03
N TRP A 19 -13.73 -0.09 10.99
CA TRP A 19 -14.71 -1.03 10.47
C TRP A 19 -16.04 -1.02 11.24
N ASN A 20 -16.04 -0.72 12.55
CA ASN A 20 -17.27 -0.52 13.32
C ASN A 20 -18.06 0.70 12.84
N ALA A 21 -17.34 1.81 12.59
CA ALA A 21 -17.95 3.05 12.11
C ALA A 21 -18.42 2.90 10.67
N PHE A 22 -17.61 2.30 9.81
CA PHE A 22 -17.94 1.95 8.43
C PHE A 22 -19.21 1.10 8.38
N PHE A 23 -19.27 0.02 9.18
CA PHE A 23 -20.45 -0.81 9.26
C PHE A 23 -21.68 -0.04 9.76
N ASN A 24 -21.55 0.84 10.76
CA ASN A 24 -22.66 1.70 11.21
C ASN A 24 -23.16 2.62 10.10
N THR A 25 -22.25 3.27 9.34
CA THR A 25 -22.57 4.16 8.23
C THR A 25 -23.37 3.44 7.14
N VAL A 26 -22.96 2.20 6.82
CA VAL A 26 -23.64 1.37 5.82
C VAL A 26 -24.96 0.80 6.35
N TYR A 27 -25.00 0.37 7.61
CA TYR A 27 -26.13 -0.39 8.17
C TYR A 27 -27.28 0.48 8.68
N GLU A 28 -27.01 1.60 9.35
CA GLU A 28 -28.06 2.40 10.00
C GLU A 28 -29.14 2.94 9.02
N PRO A 29 -28.83 3.31 7.75
CA PRO A 29 -29.86 3.68 6.77
C PRO A 29 -30.88 2.58 6.49
N PHE A 30 -30.46 1.31 6.45
CA PHE A 30 -31.30 0.15 6.10
C PHE A 30 -31.83 -0.61 7.33
N ARG A 31 -31.48 -0.17 8.55
CA ARG A 31 -31.78 -0.86 9.79
C ARG A 31 -33.27 -1.07 10.06
N LYS A 32 -34.14 -0.15 9.61
CA LYS A 32 -35.60 -0.25 9.79
C LYS A 32 -36.16 -1.43 8.99
N ASP A 33 -35.63 -1.64 7.78
CA ASP A 33 -36.06 -2.70 6.87
C ASP A 33 -35.33 -4.02 7.15
N THR A 34 -34.15 -3.95 7.78
CA THR A 34 -33.34 -5.11 8.19
C THR A 34 -32.99 -5.05 9.69
N PRO A 35 -33.95 -5.27 10.61
CA PRO A 35 -33.71 -5.17 12.04
C PRO A 35 -32.78 -6.29 12.54
N VAL A 36 -31.80 -5.95 13.39
CA VAL A 36 -31.00 -6.95 14.12
C VAL A 36 -31.85 -7.65 15.20
N SER A 37 -32.75 -8.59 14.85
CA SER A 37 -33.37 -9.57 15.78
C SER A 37 -34.27 -10.61 15.08
N PRO A 38 -34.45 -11.78 15.72
CA PRO A 38 -33.56 -12.93 15.64
C PRO A 38 -33.58 -13.59 14.26
N CYS A 39 -32.44 -14.12 13.82
CA CYS A 39 -32.42 -15.17 12.79
C CYS A 39 -33.08 -16.44 13.36
N LYS A 40 -34.40 -16.44 13.45
CA LYS A 40 -35.21 -17.63 13.67
C LYS A 40 -36.08 -17.78 12.42
N GLU A 41 -35.69 -18.77 11.61
CA GLU A 41 -36.44 -19.35 10.49
C GLU A 41 -36.48 -18.43 9.26
N ALA A 42 -35.80 -18.67 8.15
CA ALA A 42 -35.21 -19.87 7.58
C ALA A 42 -33.87 -19.51 6.89
N ILE A 43 -33.00 -20.51 6.74
CA ILE A 43 -31.58 -20.43 6.36
C ILE A 43 -30.66 -20.31 7.59
N SER A 44 -30.38 -21.50 8.13
CA SER A 44 -29.14 -21.89 8.82
C SER A 44 -28.05 -20.79 8.87
N LEU A 45 -27.91 -20.16 10.04
CA LEU A 45 -26.69 -19.48 10.48
C LEU A 45 -25.53 -20.45 10.81
N SER A 46 -25.68 -21.75 10.51
CA SER A 46 -24.64 -22.76 10.80
C SER A 46 -23.48 -22.77 9.81
N GLU A 47 -23.56 -22.06 8.67
CA GLU A 47 -22.45 -22.03 7.70
C GLU A 47 -22.14 -20.59 7.26
N LYS A 48 -21.03 -20.06 7.79
CA LYS A 48 -20.18 -18.94 7.31
C LYS A 48 -20.16 -17.57 8.05
N SER A 49 -20.91 -17.36 9.13
CA SER A 49 -20.48 -16.42 10.20
C SER A 49 -21.17 -16.71 11.54
N SER A 50 -20.53 -17.48 12.41
CA SER A 50 -21.03 -17.83 13.75
C SER A 50 -20.86 -16.67 14.73
N THR A 51 -21.61 -15.58 14.53
CA THR A 51 -21.49 -14.37 15.36
C THR A 51 -22.75 -14.12 16.18
N SER A 52 -22.64 -14.10 17.51
CA SER A 52 -23.79 -13.99 18.41
C SER A 52 -24.46 -12.60 18.36
N LYS A 53 -25.74 -12.50 18.74
CA LYS A 53 -26.48 -11.22 18.77
C LYS A 53 -25.82 -10.17 19.68
N SER A 54 -25.30 -10.61 20.84
CA SER A 54 -24.56 -9.75 21.75
C SER A 54 -23.32 -9.17 21.07
N THR A 55 -22.64 -9.97 20.24
CA THR A 55 -21.49 -9.54 19.47
C THR A 55 -21.79 -8.42 18.45
N ILE A 56 -22.86 -8.53 17.67
CA ILE A 56 -23.23 -7.46 16.72
C ILE A 56 -23.57 -6.18 17.48
N HIS A 57 -24.28 -6.30 18.61
CA HIS A 57 -24.54 -5.14 19.46
C HIS A 57 -23.27 -4.54 20.07
N ASP A 58 -22.27 -5.36 20.42
CA ASP A 58 -20.98 -4.88 20.90
C ASP A 58 -20.20 -4.16 19.78
N TYR A 59 -20.27 -4.63 18.53
CA TYR A 59 -19.70 -3.92 17.37
C TYR A 59 -20.36 -2.56 17.14
N LEU A 60 -21.70 -2.52 17.07
CA LEU A 60 -22.47 -1.28 16.88
C LEU A 60 -22.28 -0.27 18.02
N ARG A 61 -21.90 -0.75 19.21
CA ARG A 61 -21.62 0.08 20.40
C ARG A 61 -20.14 0.35 20.62
N PHE A 62 -19.27 -0.01 19.68
CA PHE A 62 -17.82 0.19 19.78
C PHE A 62 -17.18 -0.45 21.03
N ARG A 63 -17.80 -1.49 21.59
CA ARG A 63 -17.28 -2.22 22.76
C ARG A 63 -16.13 -3.16 22.41
N ARG A 64 -16.02 -3.52 21.14
CA ARG A 64 -14.94 -4.35 20.59
C ARG A 64 -14.71 -4.02 19.12
N PRO A 65 -13.47 -4.08 18.62
CA PRO A 65 -13.16 -3.87 17.21
C PRO A 65 -13.87 -4.92 16.33
N LEU A 66 -14.46 -4.48 15.23
CA LEU A 66 -15.02 -5.32 14.19
C LEU A 66 -13.90 -5.67 13.19
N PRO A 67 -13.56 -6.94 12.98
CA PRO A 67 -12.59 -7.33 11.95
C PRO A 67 -13.11 -7.03 10.53
N GLU A 68 -12.21 -6.68 9.61
CA GLU A 68 -12.50 -6.45 8.18
C GLU A 68 -13.33 -7.58 7.57
N ASP A 69 -12.85 -8.83 7.67
CA ASP A 69 -13.53 -10.02 7.13
C ASP A 69 -14.97 -10.16 7.62
N ALA A 70 -15.22 -9.76 8.87
CA ALA A 70 -16.56 -9.79 9.43
C ALA A 70 -17.42 -8.64 8.88
N CYS A 71 -16.85 -7.44 8.71
CA CYS A 71 -17.53 -6.31 8.09
C CYS A 71 -17.94 -6.62 6.64
N ILE A 72 -17.02 -7.17 5.83
CA ILE A 72 -17.28 -7.56 4.44
C ILE A 72 -18.46 -8.54 4.38
N LYS A 73 -18.45 -9.60 5.21
CA LYS A 73 -19.55 -10.57 5.28
C LYS A 73 -20.89 -9.94 5.65
N TYR A 74 -20.90 -8.94 6.53
CA TYR A 74 -22.13 -8.23 6.86
C TYR A 74 -22.63 -7.39 5.68
N CYS A 75 -21.74 -6.71 4.97
CA CYS A 75 -22.09 -5.94 3.76
C CYS A 75 -22.63 -6.85 2.64
N GLU A 76 -22.00 -8.00 2.40
CA GLU A 76 -22.49 -9.03 1.47
C GLU A 76 -23.90 -9.52 1.83
N PHE A 77 -24.16 -9.77 3.12
CA PHE A 77 -25.49 -10.17 3.59
C PHE A 77 -26.55 -9.09 3.31
N LEU A 78 -26.19 -7.82 3.50
CA LEU A 78 -27.06 -6.68 3.19
C LEU A 78 -27.19 -6.44 1.67
N LYS A 79 -26.49 -7.22 0.84
CA LYS A 79 -26.39 -7.05 -0.62
C LYS A 79 -25.85 -5.67 -0.99
N ILE A 80 -24.94 -5.15 -0.18
CA ILE A 80 -24.26 -3.88 -0.41
C ILE A 80 -22.86 -4.21 -0.90
N ASP A 81 -22.60 -3.90 -2.16
CA ASP A 81 -21.25 -4.01 -2.71
C ASP A 81 -20.45 -2.76 -2.33
N ILE A 82 -19.69 -2.88 -1.24
CA ILE A 82 -18.83 -1.82 -0.70
C ILE A 82 -17.58 -1.56 -1.56
N PHE A 83 -17.35 -2.38 -2.59
CA PHE A 83 -16.23 -2.25 -3.53
C PHE A 83 -16.68 -1.91 -4.96
N ALA A 84 -17.98 -1.74 -5.19
CA ALA A 84 -18.55 -1.44 -6.52
C ALA A 84 -18.07 -0.10 -7.06
N ASP A 85 -18.00 0.93 -6.20
CA ASP A 85 -17.71 2.30 -6.59
C ASP A 85 -16.70 2.94 -5.63
N SER A 86 -15.65 3.51 -6.20
CA SER A 86 -14.53 4.15 -5.48
C SER A 86 -15.00 5.36 -4.69
N PHE A 87 -15.92 6.13 -5.25
CA PHE A 87 -16.44 7.32 -4.60
C PHE A 87 -17.36 6.97 -3.45
N ASN A 88 -18.26 6.00 -3.64
CA ASN A 88 -19.09 5.50 -2.55
C ASN A 88 -18.22 4.94 -1.40
N ALA A 89 -17.15 4.19 -1.70
CA ALA A 89 -16.21 3.71 -0.68
C ALA A 89 -15.49 4.86 0.05
N LEU A 90 -15.05 5.90 -0.68
CA LEU A 90 -14.43 7.09 -0.12
C LEU A 90 -15.41 7.89 0.78
N ASN A 91 -16.63 8.11 0.32
CA ASN A 91 -17.66 8.86 1.06
C ASN A 91 -18.09 8.12 2.34
N ILE A 92 -18.31 6.80 2.25
CA ILE A 92 -18.62 5.98 3.42
C ILE A 92 -17.43 5.96 4.38
N GLY A 93 -16.19 5.84 3.87
CA GLY A 93 -14.96 5.89 4.66
C GLY A 93 -14.77 7.22 5.41
N ASN A 94 -14.89 8.35 4.71
CA ASN A 94 -14.82 9.69 5.31
C ASN A 94 -15.95 9.92 6.32
N THR A 95 -17.18 9.49 5.99
CA THR A 95 -18.32 9.56 6.93
C THR A 95 -18.05 8.72 8.18
N ALA A 96 -17.45 7.53 8.03
CA ALA A 96 -17.07 6.68 9.14
C ALA A 96 -16.00 7.33 10.04
N LEU A 97 -14.98 7.97 9.46
CA LEU A 97 -13.96 8.71 10.21
C LEU A 97 -14.53 9.93 10.93
N ALA A 98 -15.36 10.74 10.24
CA ALA A 98 -16.02 11.88 10.86
C ALA A 98 -16.97 11.44 12.00
N TYR A 99 -17.62 10.29 11.83
CA TYR A 99 -18.44 9.68 12.87
C TYR A 99 -17.61 9.23 14.08
N LEU A 100 -16.41 8.69 13.86
CA LEU A 100 -15.47 8.34 14.94
C LEU A 100 -14.96 9.58 15.69
N GLN A 101 -14.51 10.61 14.96
CA GLN A 101 -14.08 11.88 15.58
C GLN A 101 -15.19 12.48 16.45
N MET A 102 -16.42 12.49 15.95
CA MET A 102 -17.57 12.97 16.71
C MET A 102 -17.86 12.10 17.95
N ILE A 103 -17.57 10.80 17.93
CA ILE A 103 -17.70 9.91 19.10
C ILE A 103 -16.61 10.25 20.14
N ASP A 104 -15.37 10.39 19.70
CA ASP A 104 -14.21 10.65 20.57
C ASP A 104 -14.33 12.02 21.26
N ASP A 105 -14.76 13.03 20.52
CA ASP A 105 -14.99 14.39 21.05
C ASP A 105 -16.14 14.44 22.08
N ASN A 106 -17.12 13.53 21.97
CA ASN A 106 -18.31 13.50 22.83
C ASN A 106 -18.24 12.44 23.94
N SER A 107 -17.03 12.16 24.46
CA SER A 107 -16.62 11.16 25.47
C SER A 107 -17.56 10.86 26.68
N SER A 108 -18.65 11.61 26.89
CA SER A 108 -19.65 11.37 27.93
C SER A 108 -20.92 10.63 27.50
N LYS A 109 -21.22 10.44 26.20
CA LYS A 109 -22.40 9.68 25.76
C LYS A 109 -22.18 8.91 24.45
N LEU A 110 -21.58 7.72 24.56
CA LEU A 110 -21.84 6.62 23.62
C LEU A 110 -23.32 6.23 23.71
N SER A 111 -24.19 7.01 23.05
CA SER A 111 -25.62 6.73 23.05
C SER A 111 -25.85 5.40 22.35
N SER A 112 -26.28 4.40 23.13
CA SER A 112 -26.68 3.08 22.62
C SER A 112 -27.92 3.12 21.72
N SER A 113 -28.60 4.27 21.64
CA SER A 113 -29.82 4.48 20.86
C SER A 113 -29.53 4.50 19.36
N SER A 114 -30.20 3.61 18.61
CA SER A 114 -30.16 3.56 17.15
C SER A 114 -30.61 4.87 16.50
N ASN A 115 -31.64 5.51 17.05
CA ASN A 115 -32.17 6.77 16.52
C ASN A 115 -31.14 7.91 16.61
N TYR A 116 -30.26 7.87 17.61
CA TYR A 116 -29.18 8.84 17.74
C TYR A 116 -28.07 8.60 16.72
N ARG A 117 -27.68 7.33 16.50
CA ARG A 117 -26.66 6.97 15.49
C ARG A 117 -27.12 7.33 14.08
N ALA A 118 -28.32 6.88 13.70
CA ALA A 118 -28.90 7.17 12.39
C ALA A 118 -28.98 8.68 12.11
N LYS A 119 -29.45 9.48 13.07
CA LYS A 119 -29.57 10.94 12.93
C LYS A 119 -28.21 11.64 12.75
N ASN A 120 -27.17 11.16 13.41
CA ASN A 120 -25.84 11.75 13.28
C ASN A 120 -25.16 11.35 11.97
N ILE A 121 -25.28 10.09 11.57
CA ILE A 121 -24.80 9.62 10.27
C ILE A 121 -25.50 10.38 9.14
N GLU A 122 -26.83 10.53 9.21
CA GLU A 122 -27.62 11.29 8.23
C GLU A 122 -27.20 12.76 8.17
N ARG A 123 -26.86 13.39 9.30
CA ARG A 123 -26.30 14.75 9.32
C ARG A 123 -24.94 14.84 8.66
N LEU A 124 -24.07 13.86 8.89
CA LEU A 124 -22.74 13.84 8.29
C LEU A 124 -22.83 13.64 6.77
N ILE A 125 -23.73 12.75 6.31
CA ILE A 125 -24.01 12.53 4.89
C ILE A 125 -24.58 13.80 4.23
N ASN A 126 -25.53 14.48 4.88
CA ASN A 126 -26.14 15.69 4.33
C ASN A 126 -25.19 16.92 4.36
N ASN A 127 -24.11 16.85 5.14
CA ASN A 127 -23.08 17.90 5.20
C ASN A 127 -21.88 17.58 4.28
N SER A 128 -21.77 16.35 3.76
CA SER A 128 -20.67 15.91 2.88
C SER A 128 -21.01 15.97 1.39
N SER A 129 -22.26 16.26 1.02
CA SER A 129 -22.70 16.38 -0.38
C SER A 129 -22.34 17.75 -0.96
N ASP A 130 -21.07 17.92 -1.33
CA ASP A 130 -20.69 18.95 -2.28
C ASP A 130 -20.23 18.26 -3.57
N ASP A 131 -21.15 18.05 -4.52
CA ASP A 131 -20.90 17.46 -5.84
C ASP A 131 -19.71 18.13 -6.58
N SER A 132 -19.33 19.34 -6.17
CA SER A 132 -18.16 20.05 -6.67
C SER A 132 -16.84 19.45 -6.18
N VAL A 133 -16.76 19.03 -4.91
CA VAL A 133 -15.59 18.39 -4.30
C VAL A 133 -15.42 16.97 -4.84
N GLU A 134 -16.52 16.25 -5.07
CA GLU A 134 -16.53 14.93 -5.72
C GLU A 134 -15.92 14.98 -7.12
N LYS A 135 -16.42 15.90 -7.97
CA LYS A 135 -15.87 16.08 -9.31
C LYS A 135 -14.42 16.50 -9.29
N GLN A 136 -14.01 17.30 -8.31
CA GLN A 136 -12.63 17.74 -8.18
C GLN A 136 -11.70 16.59 -7.79
N ILE A 137 -12.06 15.78 -6.78
CA ILE A 137 -11.27 14.61 -6.36
C ILE A 137 -11.17 13.59 -7.49
N GLU A 138 -12.27 13.28 -8.18
CA GLU A 138 -12.27 12.34 -9.31
C GLU A 138 -11.40 12.87 -10.47
N GLN A 139 -11.44 14.18 -10.73
CA GLN A 139 -10.54 14.82 -11.70
C GLN A 139 -9.07 14.73 -11.30
N GLU A 140 -8.75 14.98 -10.03
CA GLU A 140 -7.38 14.86 -9.50
C GLU A 140 -6.86 13.42 -9.60
N TRP A 141 -7.69 12.42 -9.27
CA TRP A 141 -7.33 11.02 -9.44
C TRP A 141 -7.13 10.62 -10.90
N ASN A 142 -8.05 11.00 -11.78
CA ASN A 142 -7.92 10.74 -13.21
C ASN A 142 -6.68 11.41 -13.78
N PHE A 143 -6.34 12.60 -13.29
CA PHE A 143 -5.12 13.30 -13.67
C PHE A 143 -3.86 12.51 -13.24
N LEU A 144 -3.79 12.05 -11.99
CA LEU A 144 -2.67 11.24 -11.50
C LEU A 144 -2.53 9.91 -12.25
N GLU A 145 -3.65 9.22 -12.48
CA GLU A 145 -3.68 7.96 -13.20
C GLU A 145 -3.22 8.14 -14.66
N GLN A 146 -3.64 9.24 -15.30
CA GLN A 146 -3.18 9.61 -16.63
C GLN A 146 -1.68 9.93 -16.62
N GLU A 147 -1.18 10.69 -15.65
CA GLU A 147 0.23 11.04 -15.55
C GLU A 147 1.13 9.79 -15.38
N ILE A 148 0.71 8.83 -14.54
CA ILE A 148 1.37 7.54 -14.39
C ILE A 148 1.35 6.76 -15.72
N THR A 149 0.18 6.69 -16.36
CA THR A 149 0.00 5.95 -17.62
C THR A 149 0.82 6.56 -18.75
N ASP A 150 0.96 7.88 -18.78
CA ASP A 150 1.77 8.62 -19.76
C ASP A 150 3.26 8.27 -19.62
N LYS A 151 3.77 8.12 -18.39
CA LYS A 151 5.15 7.67 -18.14
C LYS A 151 5.42 6.27 -18.72
N PHE A 152 4.43 5.37 -18.69
CA PHE A 152 4.56 4.04 -19.29
C PHE A 152 4.32 4.02 -20.80
N SER A 153 3.55 4.96 -21.32
CA SER A 153 3.15 4.99 -22.74
C SER A 153 4.32 5.29 -23.70
N VAL A 154 5.41 5.88 -23.20
CA VAL A 154 6.63 6.15 -23.98
C VAL A 154 7.58 4.95 -24.07
N LEU A 155 7.31 3.88 -23.33
CA LEU A 155 8.17 2.71 -23.23
C LEU A 155 7.96 1.73 -24.38
N SER A 156 8.97 0.90 -24.64
CA SER A 156 8.81 -0.18 -25.60
C SER A 156 7.90 -1.29 -25.04
N GLN A 157 7.26 -2.07 -25.93
CA GLN A 157 6.43 -3.21 -25.49
C GLN A 157 7.22 -4.22 -24.65
N GLN A 158 8.51 -4.36 -24.93
CA GLN A 158 9.40 -5.24 -24.18
C GLN A 158 9.60 -4.72 -22.75
N ASP A 159 9.84 -3.42 -22.59
CA ASP A 159 10.00 -2.79 -21.27
C ASP A 159 8.70 -2.87 -20.47
N ILE A 160 7.55 -2.57 -21.09
CA ILE A 160 6.23 -2.68 -20.46
C ILE A 160 5.99 -4.11 -19.96
N SER A 161 6.27 -5.11 -20.81
CA SER A 161 6.07 -6.51 -20.45
C SER A 161 6.96 -6.95 -19.29
N TYR A 162 8.22 -6.49 -19.28
CA TYR A 162 9.18 -6.79 -18.22
C TYR A 162 8.79 -6.10 -16.91
N LEU A 163 8.54 -4.79 -16.94
CA LEU A 163 8.14 -4.02 -15.75
C LEU A 163 6.87 -4.57 -15.11
N TYR A 164 5.89 -5.02 -15.91
CA TYR A 164 4.67 -5.60 -15.39
C TYR A 164 4.92 -6.88 -14.58
N GLN A 165 5.88 -7.71 -15.00
CA GLN A 165 6.23 -8.95 -14.29
C GLN A 165 6.97 -8.69 -12.97
N ILE A 166 7.67 -7.56 -12.86
CA ILE A 166 8.45 -7.21 -11.67
C ILE A 166 7.80 -6.11 -10.83
N ALA A 167 6.65 -5.56 -11.20
CA ALA A 167 6.05 -4.38 -10.55
C ALA A 167 5.85 -4.55 -9.04
N ASP A 168 5.58 -5.78 -8.59
CA ASP A 168 5.41 -6.12 -7.17
C ASP A 168 6.69 -5.86 -6.35
N VAL A 169 7.86 -5.70 -7.00
CA VAL A 169 9.14 -5.33 -6.35
C VAL A 169 9.01 -4.09 -5.47
N LEU A 170 8.18 -3.11 -5.87
CA LEU A 170 7.98 -1.86 -5.12
C LEU A 170 7.25 -2.02 -3.79
N SER A 171 6.71 -3.21 -3.52
CA SER A 171 6.17 -3.55 -2.19
C SER A 171 7.28 -3.93 -1.20
N TYR A 172 8.45 -4.30 -1.72
CA TYR A 172 9.57 -4.87 -0.93
C TYR A 172 10.84 -4.02 -1.00
N THR A 173 10.89 -3.01 -1.87
CA THR A 173 12.02 -2.08 -1.96
C THR A 173 11.88 -0.94 -0.97
N THR A 174 13.00 -0.57 -0.38
CA THR A 174 13.18 0.63 0.44
C THR A 174 13.68 1.80 -0.41
N ALA A 175 13.68 3.02 0.15
CA ALA A 175 14.26 4.19 -0.50
C ALA A 175 15.75 3.97 -0.86
N TYR A 176 16.50 3.24 -0.03
CA TYR A 176 17.90 2.93 -0.31
C TYR A 176 18.08 2.02 -1.52
N ASP A 177 17.15 1.10 -1.76
CA ASP A 177 17.18 0.21 -2.92
C ASP A 177 16.97 1.01 -4.21
N ILE A 178 16.04 1.98 -4.19
CA ILE A 178 15.77 2.88 -5.32
C ILE A 178 16.99 3.77 -5.61
N ASP A 179 17.57 4.38 -4.57
CA ASP A 179 18.80 5.17 -4.68
C ASP A 179 19.94 4.32 -5.25
N PHE A 180 20.12 3.10 -4.75
CA PHE A 180 21.10 2.15 -5.28
C PHE A 180 20.91 1.93 -6.78
N ILE A 181 19.68 1.63 -7.24
CA ILE A 181 19.43 1.32 -8.65
C ILE A 181 19.78 2.54 -9.50
N SER A 182 19.34 3.73 -9.07
CA SER A 182 19.62 4.99 -9.73
C SER A 182 21.12 5.20 -9.91
N PHE A 183 21.92 5.00 -8.85
CA PHE A 183 23.36 5.24 -8.90
C PHE A 183 24.14 4.12 -9.59
N TYR A 184 23.88 2.86 -9.24
CA TYR A 184 24.65 1.71 -9.70
C TYR A 184 24.51 1.50 -11.21
N THR A 185 23.31 1.73 -11.74
CA THR A 185 23.05 1.53 -13.18
C THR A 185 23.73 2.59 -14.04
N GLU A 186 24.05 3.76 -13.49
CA GLU A 186 24.82 4.82 -14.15
C GLU A 186 26.35 4.62 -14.11
N LEU A 187 26.85 3.66 -13.33
CA LEU A 187 28.28 3.39 -13.24
C LEU A 187 28.77 2.58 -14.45
N ASN A 188 29.97 2.91 -14.93
CA ASN A 188 30.70 2.09 -15.88
C ASN A 188 31.29 0.84 -15.20
N THR A 189 31.87 -0.07 -15.99
CA THR A 189 32.39 -1.35 -15.49
C THR A 189 33.38 -1.20 -14.34
N TYR A 190 34.24 -0.17 -14.39
CA TYR A 190 35.21 0.10 -13.33
C TYR A 190 34.53 0.65 -12.06
N GLY A 191 33.58 1.59 -12.22
CA GLY A 191 32.76 2.09 -11.12
C GLY A 191 31.98 0.99 -10.41
N ARG A 192 31.32 0.10 -11.16
CA ARG A 192 30.61 -1.07 -10.60
C ARG A 192 31.54 -2.03 -9.85
N SER A 193 32.78 -2.20 -10.32
CA SER A 193 33.78 -3.00 -9.62
C SER A 193 34.15 -2.38 -8.26
N LEU A 194 34.42 -1.08 -8.21
CA LEU A 194 34.74 -0.38 -6.96
C LEU A 194 33.56 -0.38 -5.99
N PHE A 195 32.33 -0.25 -6.51
CA PHE A 195 31.12 -0.33 -5.70
C PHE A 195 31.01 -1.69 -5.00
N ARG A 196 31.20 -2.79 -5.75
CA ARG A 196 31.19 -4.15 -5.16
C ARG A 196 32.31 -4.37 -4.16
N GLU A 197 33.49 -3.84 -4.43
CA GLU A 197 34.60 -3.88 -3.48
C GLU A 197 34.24 -3.17 -2.17
N ALA A 198 33.57 -2.00 -2.23
CA ALA A 198 33.10 -1.29 -1.06
C ALA A 198 32.04 -2.09 -0.26
N LEU A 199 31.13 -2.82 -0.93
CA LEU A 199 30.16 -3.70 -0.27
C LEU A 199 30.81 -4.91 0.41
N SER A 200 31.92 -5.39 -0.14
CA SER A 200 32.64 -6.60 0.29
C SER A 200 33.43 -6.43 1.60
N ILE A 201 33.55 -5.22 2.14
CA ILE A 201 34.29 -4.95 3.38
C ILE A 201 33.61 -5.71 4.54
N ASN A 202 34.33 -6.65 5.17
CA ASN A 202 33.79 -7.53 6.21
C ASN A 202 33.18 -6.74 7.37
N ILE A 203 31.92 -7.02 7.68
CA ILE A 203 31.32 -6.64 8.97
C ILE A 203 31.63 -7.80 9.91
N ASP A 204 32.57 -7.60 10.83
CA ASP A 204 32.80 -8.52 11.93
C ASP A 204 31.67 -8.36 12.96
N LYS A 205 30.46 -8.83 12.64
CA LYS A 205 29.37 -9.01 13.62
C LYS A 205 28.24 -9.92 13.08
N SER A 206 28.17 -11.09 13.71
CA SER A 206 27.06 -12.05 13.85
C SER A 206 26.19 -12.40 12.63
N ASN A 207 26.40 -13.63 12.17
CA ASN A 207 25.51 -14.50 11.39
C ASN A 207 24.09 -14.62 11.98
N ASN A 208 23.26 -13.61 11.81
CA ASN A 208 21.81 -13.79 11.73
C ASN A 208 21.37 -13.18 10.41
N VAL A 209 21.73 -13.85 9.31
CA VAL A 209 21.03 -13.67 8.04
C VAL A 209 19.62 -14.22 8.28
N SER A 210 18.75 -13.37 8.81
CA SER A 210 17.32 -13.58 8.66
C SER A 210 17.09 -13.69 7.17
N GLU A 211 16.63 -14.85 6.68
CA GLU A 211 16.12 -14.96 5.32
C GLU A 211 14.87 -14.08 5.22
N ASP A 212 15.10 -12.79 4.97
CA ASP A 212 14.06 -11.80 4.76
C ASP A 212 13.24 -12.24 3.54
N GLU A 213 11.91 -12.25 3.70
CA GLU A 213 10.96 -12.54 2.63
C GLU A 213 11.21 -11.63 1.40
N SER A 214 11.64 -10.40 1.67
CA SER A 214 12.05 -9.40 0.67
C SER A 214 13.20 -9.89 -0.21
N ILE A 215 14.23 -10.52 0.38
CA ILE A 215 15.39 -11.06 -0.36
C ILE A 215 14.98 -12.24 -1.24
N GLN A 216 14.11 -13.11 -0.75
CA GLN A 216 13.63 -14.24 -1.53
C GLN A 216 12.84 -13.77 -2.76
N ILE A 217 12.06 -12.69 -2.61
CA ILE A 217 11.31 -12.09 -3.70
C ILE A 217 12.26 -11.41 -4.70
N LEU A 218 13.22 -10.59 -4.24
CA LEU A 218 14.23 -9.98 -5.11
C LEU A 218 15.00 -11.04 -5.94
N LYS A 219 15.37 -12.17 -5.33
CA LYS A 219 16.01 -13.30 -6.03
C LYS A 219 15.12 -13.97 -7.07
N LYS A 220 13.80 -14.02 -6.87
CA LYS A 220 12.85 -14.56 -7.85
C LYS A 220 12.71 -13.59 -9.02
N LEU A 221 12.57 -12.29 -8.72
CA LEU A 221 12.38 -11.25 -9.72
C LEU A 221 13.63 -11.04 -10.59
N SER A 222 14.84 -11.21 -10.04
CA SER A 222 16.08 -11.13 -10.81
C SER A 222 16.23 -12.21 -11.90
N GLN A 223 15.45 -13.29 -11.81
CA GLN A 223 15.43 -14.36 -12.82
C GLN A 223 14.45 -14.08 -13.96
N VAL A 224 13.62 -13.04 -13.84
CA VAL A 224 12.66 -12.63 -14.87
C VAL A 224 13.42 -12.10 -16.07
N SER A 225 13.12 -12.66 -17.25
CA SER A 225 13.80 -12.30 -18.49
C SER A 225 13.26 -10.99 -19.06
N MET A 226 14.14 -10.02 -19.29
CA MET A 226 13.82 -8.81 -20.05
C MET A 226 13.38 -9.08 -21.49
N ARG A 227 13.57 -10.29 -22.03
CA ARG A 227 13.23 -10.62 -23.43
C ARG A 227 11.79 -11.07 -23.63
N SER A 228 10.96 -11.07 -22.59
CA SER A 228 9.54 -11.38 -22.73
C SER A 228 8.84 -10.26 -23.50
N THR A 229 8.24 -10.59 -24.63
CA THR A 229 7.31 -9.70 -25.34
C THR A 229 5.93 -10.31 -25.28
N ASP A 230 5.17 -9.97 -24.25
CA ASP A 230 3.75 -10.24 -24.22
C ASP A 230 3.02 -9.01 -24.76
N SER A 231 2.57 -9.07 -26.01
CA SER A 231 1.89 -7.96 -26.67
C SER A 231 0.52 -7.64 -26.07
N SER A 232 0.02 -8.44 -25.13
CA SER A 232 -1.26 -8.20 -24.45
C SER A 232 -1.14 -7.21 -23.29
N ILE A 233 0.06 -6.98 -22.75
CA ILE A 233 0.28 -6.08 -21.62
C ILE A 233 0.28 -4.63 -22.10
N THR A 234 -0.57 -3.79 -21.51
CA THR A 234 -0.70 -2.37 -21.87
C THR A 234 -0.14 -1.45 -20.77
N PRO A 235 0.17 -0.18 -21.07
CA PRO A 235 0.51 0.82 -20.06
C PRO A 235 -0.51 0.91 -18.92
N GLN A 236 -1.80 0.87 -19.25
CA GLN A 236 -2.88 0.89 -18.26
C GLN A 236 -2.79 -0.29 -17.29
N MET A 237 -2.45 -1.49 -17.77
CA MET A 237 -2.30 -2.66 -16.89
C MET A 237 -1.16 -2.49 -15.88
N LEU A 238 -0.10 -1.76 -16.22
CA LEU A 238 0.96 -1.38 -15.30
C LEU A 238 0.48 -0.37 -14.25
N THR A 239 -0.28 0.65 -14.67
CA THR A 239 -0.93 1.61 -13.77
C THR A 239 -1.85 0.90 -12.77
N ASP A 240 -2.69 -0.01 -13.27
CA ASP A 240 -3.58 -0.82 -12.44
C ASP A 240 -2.77 -1.69 -11.46
N ARG A 241 -1.63 -2.26 -11.91
CA ARG A 241 -0.76 -3.08 -11.08
C ARG A 241 -0.11 -2.28 -9.95
N LEU A 242 0.38 -1.07 -10.23
CA LEU A 242 0.87 -0.16 -9.19
C LEU A 242 -0.23 0.20 -8.19
N GLY A 243 -1.46 0.41 -8.69
CA GLY A 243 -2.61 0.61 -7.81
C GLY A 243 -2.87 -0.59 -6.89
N CYS A 244 -2.71 -1.83 -7.38
CA CYS A 244 -2.88 -3.04 -6.56
C CYS A 244 -1.92 -3.11 -5.37
N ILE A 245 -0.75 -2.47 -5.47
CA ILE A 245 0.25 -2.40 -4.40
C ILE A 245 0.25 -1.03 -3.69
N SER A 246 -0.82 -0.25 -3.84
CA SER A 246 -1.00 1.07 -3.21
C SER A 246 0.05 2.13 -3.60
N ARG A 247 0.55 2.09 -4.84
CA ARG A 247 1.55 3.02 -5.38
C ARG A 247 0.93 3.97 -6.43
N TYR A 248 0.17 4.96 -5.95
CA TYR A 248 -0.68 5.84 -6.78
C TYR A 248 -0.07 7.20 -7.15
N ALA A 249 1.22 7.38 -6.92
CA ALA A 249 1.92 8.64 -7.15
C ALA A 249 2.84 8.52 -8.40
N PRO A 250 2.96 9.57 -9.22
CA PRO A 250 3.81 9.55 -10.42
C PRO A 250 5.27 9.14 -10.15
N GLU A 251 5.77 9.41 -8.95
CA GLU A 251 7.12 9.07 -8.50
C GLU A 251 7.34 7.55 -8.50
N TYR A 252 6.34 6.74 -8.09
CA TYR A 252 6.49 5.28 -8.09
C TYR A 252 6.58 4.70 -9.50
N ALA A 253 5.97 5.36 -10.48
CA ALA A 253 6.13 4.99 -11.87
C ALA A 253 7.55 5.31 -12.37
N GLU A 254 8.14 6.41 -11.90
CA GLU A 254 9.55 6.73 -12.18
C GLU A 254 10.49 5.71 -11.54
N GLU A 255 10.25 5.35 -10.27
CA GLU A 255 11.00 4.32 -9.54
C GLU A 255 10.94 2.97 -10.26
N LEU A 256 9.76 2.53 -10.68
CA LEU A 256 9.62 1.28 -11.45
C LEU A 256 10.39 1.34 -12.77
N CYS A 257 10.38 2.49 -13.46
CA CYS A 257 11.13 2.64 -14.70
C CYS A 257 12.65 2.50 -14.53
N LEU A 258 13.21 2.77 -13.35
CA LEU A 258 14.64 2.58 -13.10
C LEU A 258 15.07 1.12 -13.29
N PHE A 259 14.17 0.15 -13.03
CA PHE A 259 14.47 -1.28 -13.20
C PHE A 259 14.71 -1.69 -14.65
N GLN A 260 14.37 -0.86 -15.64
CA GLN A 260 14.72 -1.10 -17.05
C GLN A 260 16.23 -1.15 -17.28
N ARG A 261 17.01 -0.52 -16.40
CA ARG A 261 18.47 -0.46 -16.51
C ARG A 261 19.17 -1.60 -15.77
N MET A 262 18.41 -2.47 -15.09
CA MET A 262 18.94 -3.55 -14.27
C MET A 262 19.31 -4.75 -15.13
N ASP A 263 20.61 -5.05 -15.21
CA ASP A 263 21.12 -6.32 -15.70
C ASP A 263 21.27 -7.33 -14.55
N ALA A 264 21.66 -8.57 -14.88
CA ALA A 264 21.83 -9.63 -13.89
C ALA A 264 22.88 -9.28 -12.81
N ASP A 265 23.92 -8.52 -13.15
CA ASP A 265 24.95 -8.08 -12.20
C ASP A 265 24.39 -7.04 -11.23
N ALA A 266 23.61 -6.08 -11.73
CA ALA A 266 22.93 -5.07 -10.93
C ALA A 266 21.92 -5.71 -9.96
N TRP A 267 21.14 -6.70 -10.41
CA TRP A 267 20.21 -7.43 -9.54
C TRP A 267 20.93 -8.17 -8.40
N ASN A 268 22.01 -8.89 -8.71
CA ASN A 268 22.78 -9.59 -7.68
C ASN A 268 23.40 -8.61 -6.68
N THR A 269 23.92 -7.49 -7.17
CA THR A 269 24.52 -6.46 -6.33
C THR A 269 23.48 -5.74 -5.48
N LEU A 270 22.25 -5.52 -5.98
CA LEU A 270 21.14 -5.00 -5.18
C LEU A 270 20.81 -5.93 -4.02
N ILE A 271 20.76 -7.24 -4.25
CA ILE A 271 20.51 -8.23 -3.19
C ILE A 271 21.62 -8.18 -2.13
N GLU A 272 22.88 -8.09 -2.54
CA GLU A 272 24.02 -7.93 -1.63
C GLU A 272 23.94 -6.62 -0.83
N PHE A 273 23.63 -5.52 -1.50
CA PHE A 273 23.44 -4.20 -0.89
C PHE A 273 22.31 -4.22 0.15
N HIS A 274 21.15 -4.77 -0.21
CA HIS A 274 19.99 -4.86 0.68
C HIS A 274 20.33 -5.66 1.94
N ASN A 275 20.99 -6.82 1.79
CA ASN A 275 21.49 -7.61 2.91
C ASN A 275 22.46 -6.81 3.80
N LYS A 276 23.37 -6.08 3.17
CA LYS A 276 24.36 -5.26 3.87
C LYS A 276 23.67 -4.19 4.71
N ILE A 277 22.80 -3.39 4.09
CA ILE A 277 22.08 -2.30 4.74
C ILE A 277 21.21 -2.80 5.89
N ALA A 278 20.52 -3.94 5.71
CA ALA A 278 19.70 -4.54 6.75
C ALA A 278 20.52 -5.09 7.94
N SER A 279 21.80 -5.43 7.72
CA SER A 279 22.71 -5.97 8.74
C SER A 279 23.46 -4.91 9.54
N LEU A 280 23.52 -3.66 9.05
CA LEU A 280 24.25 -2.57 9.69
C LEU A 280 23.45 -1.99 10.85
N ASP A 281 24.15 -1.60 11.90
CA ASP A 281 23.53 -0.99 13.08
C ASP A 281 23.05 0.44 12.75
N ASP A 282 21.86 0.77 13.24
CA ASP A 282 21.32 2.13 13.16
C ASP A 282 21.90 3.02 14.28
N GLU A 283 22.60 2.46 15.27
CA GLU A 283 23.34 3.22 16.28
C GLU A 283 24.52 4.00 15.70
N ASN A 284 24.71 5.22 16.20
CA ASN A 284 25.83 6.06 15.81
C ASN A 284 27.17 5.41 16.17
N ILE A 285 28.13 5.55 15.27
CA ILE A 285 29.51 5.15 15.52
C ILE A 285 30.06 5.98 16.69
N PRO A 286 30.75 5.38 17.68
CA PRO A 286 31.28 6.12 18.82
C PRO A 286 32.08 7.35 18.41
N ASN A 287 31.69 8.53 18.94
CA ASN A 287 32.26 9.85 18.65
C ASN A 287 31.93 10.46 17.29
N TYR A 288 31.08 9.83 16.48
CA TYR A 288 30.62 10.38 15.20
C TYR A 288 29.09 10.58 15.22
N PRO A 289 28.57 11.61 14.53
CA PRO A 289 27.14 11.87 14.45
C PRO A 289 26.45 11.04 13.35
N ILE A 290 27.08 9.95 12.90
CA ILE A 290 26.60 9.08 11.82
C ILE A 290 26.67 7.63 12.24
N ASN A 291 25.76 6.80 11.72
CA ASN A 291 25.80 5.35 11.89
C ASN A 291 26.55 4.65 10.73
N GLU A 292 26.73 3.32 10.85
CA GLU A 292 27.47 2.56 9.84
C GLU A 292 26.76 2.55 8.48
N LYS A 293 25.43 2.54 8.50
CA LYS A 293 24.59 2.59 7.30
C LYS A 293 24.72 3.91 6.55
N GLU A 294 24.63 5.04 7.24
CA GLU A 294 24.88 6.38 6.68
C GLU A 294 26.30 6.51 6.16
N SER A 295 27.28 5.95 6.87
CA SER A 295 28.68 5.94 6.44
C SER A 295 28.86 5.20 5.10
N LEU A 296 28.22 4.04 4.94
CA LEU A 296 28.22 3.30 3.69
C LEU A 296 27.54 4.09 2.57
N ILE A 297 26.37 4.68 2.83
CA ILE A 297 25.65 5.49 1.84
C ILE A 297 26.49 6.68 1.38
N ILE A 298 27.17 7.37 2.31
CA ILE A 298 28.08 8.48 1.97
C ILE A 298 29.22 7.99 1.06
N LEU A 299 29.83 6.85 1.37
CA LEU A 299 30.91 6.27 0.55
C LEU A 299 30.42 5.94 -0.86
N LEU A 300 29.26 5.29 -0.98
CA LEU A 300 28.67 4.90 -2.26
C LEU A 300 28.26 6.13 -3.08
N ASN A 301 27.69 7.16 -2.44
CA ASN A 301 27.39 8.44 -3.06
C ASN A 301 28.65 9.16 -3.53
N TRP A 302 29.74 9.08 -2.77
CA TRP A 302 31.01 9.65 -3.18
C TRP A 302 31.54 8.97 -4.45
N LEU A 303 31.48 7.63 -4.53
CA LEU A 303 31.84 6.88 -5.75
C LEU A 303 30.99 7.31 -6.95
N TRP A 304 29.67 7.46 -6.78
CA TRP A 304 28.78 7.90 -7.85
C TRP A 304 29.08 9.34 -8.33
N ASN A 305 29.55 10.21 -7.44
CA ASN A 305 29.89 11.59 -7.79
C ASN A 305 31.21 11.76 -8.55
N LEU A 306 31.98 10.69 -8.75
CA LEU A 306 33.20 10.72 -9.56
C LEU A 306 32.85 10.62 -11.06
N PRO A 307 33.06 11.67 -11.87
CA PRO A 307 32.64 11.66 -13.28
C PRO A 307 33.32 10.56 -14.10
N SER A 308 34.56 10.18 -13.73
CA SER A 308 35.32 9.11 -14.37
C SER A 308 34.72 7.71 -14.17
N LEU A 309 33.79 7.55 -13.23
CA LEU A 309 33.14 6.27 -12.94
C LEU A 309 31.75 6.13 -13.56
N ARG A 310 31.23 7.20 -14.17
CA ARG A 310 29.91 7.17 -14.84
C ARG A 310 30.03 6.60 -16.25
N LEU A 311 28.92 6.07 -16.75
CA LEU A 311 28.73 5.80 -18.17
C LEU A 311 28.85 7.13 -18.94
N ALA A 312 29.63 7.11 -20.03
CA ALA A 312 29.86 8.27 -20.88
C ALA A 312 28.65 8.57 -21.77
#